data_AF-E4RN97-F1
#
_entry.id   AF-E4RN97-F1
#
_cell.length_a   1.000
_cell.length_b   1.000
_cell.length_c   1.000
_cell.angle_alpha   90.00
_cell.angle_beta   90.00
_cell.angle_gamma   90.00
#
_symmetry.space_group_name_H-M   'P 1'
#
loop_
_entity.id
_entity.type
_entity.pdbx_description
1 polymer ?
#
loop_
_entity_poly.entity_id
_entity_poly.type
_entity_poly.pdbx_seq_one_letter_code
_entity_poly.pdbx_strand_id
1 'polypeptide(L)'
;MEIEKFSFCSEKAKGIFNKIIEGTDLSELAHDFWKNRGTGIFDYKIPCCFEDISSEGNGEIVVHRFKIYRISDNNKYYECSGCGTKGTIINWYRNFMDVSLVETFEFLDEYFQLDLYNITDLDNSIKFIIINNIRDLNRKYIESECPDIHEISKIVFSDEDPFASIQK
;
A
#
# COMPACT_ATOMS: atom_id res chain seq x y z
N MET A 1 31.03 7.01 -17.49
CA MET A 1 29.94 6.18 -18.05
C MET A 1 29.14 5.40 -17.00
N GLU A 2 29.70 4.41 -16.28
CA GLU A 2 28.92 3.69 -15.24
C GLU A 2 28.53 4.59 -14.05
N ILE A 3 29.46 5.43 -13.58
CA ILE A 3 29.22 6.37 -12.47
C ILE A 3 28.09 7.36 -12.79
N GLU A 4 28.07 7.90 -14.01
CA GLU A 4 27.03 8.83 -14.47
C GLU A 4 25.66 8.15 -14.57
N LYS A 5 25.62 6.89 -15.04
CA LYS A 5 24.40 6.08 -15.08
C LYS A 5 23.84 5.85 -13.68
N PHE A 6 24.69 5.49 -12.72
CA PHE A 6 24.27 5.30 -11.33
C PHE A 6 23.78 6.59 -10.67
N SER A 7 24.47 7.71 -10.91
CA SER A 7 24.04 9.03 -10.40
C SER A 7 22.67 9.41 -10.96
N PHE A 8 22.49 9.32 -12.26
CA PHE A 8 21.21 9.57 -12.93
C PHE A 8 20.08 8.71 -12.34
N CYS A 9 20.28 7.39 -12.22
CA CYS A 9 19.24 6.50 -11.69
C CYS A 9 18.91 6.82 -10.23
N SER A 10 19.90 7.21 -9.43
CA SER A 10 19.71 7.57 -8.02
C SER A 10 18.92 8.87 -7.87
N GLU A 11 19.23 9.88 -8.68
CA GLU A 11 18.50 11.15 -8.70
C GLU A 11 17.05 10.96 -9.16
N LYS A 12 16.83 10.18 -10.23
CA LYS A 12 15.48 9.88 -10.71
C LYS A 12 14.67 9.08 -9.69
N ALA A 13 15.26 8.06 -9.08
CA ALA A 13 14.62 7.30 -8.01
C ALA A 13 14.21 8.19 -6.84
N LYS A 14 15.10 9.08 -6.38
CA LYS A 14 14.80 10.04 -5.31
C LYS A 14 13.67 10.98 -5.68
N GLY A 15 13.68 11.52 -6.91
CA GLY A 15 12.61 12.39 -7.39
C GLY A 15 11.25 11.70 -7.42
N ILE A 16 11.17 10.48 -7.96
CA ILE A 16 9.94 9.68 -8.00
C ILE A 16 9.47 9.38 -6.57
N PHE A 17 10.36 8.88 -5.73
CA PHE A 17 10.04 8.52 -4.35
C PHE A 17 9.50 9.72 -3.56
N ASN A 18 10.17 10.87 -3.61
CA ASN A 18 9.74 12.07 -2.90
C ASN A 18 8.37 12.54 -3.40
N LYS A 19 8.15 12.58 -4.73
CA LYS A 19 6.84 12.94 -5.30
C LYS A 19 5.72 12.05 -4.79
N ILE A 20 5.95 10.73 -4.73
CA ILE A 20 4.97 9.78 -4.19
C ILE A 20 4.75 10.05 -2.70
N ILE A 21 5.80 10.07 -1.88
CA ILE A 21 5.63 10.20 -0.43
C ILE A 21 5.03 11.54 -0.05
N GLU A 22 5.44 12.64 -0.68
CA GLU A 22 4.95 13.98 -0.36
C GLU A 22 3.54 14.22 -0.93
N GLY A 23 3.31 13.79 -2.17
CA GLY A 23 2.10 14.11 -2.95
C GLY A 23 0.91 13.16 -2.77
N THR A 24 1.03 12.10 -1.97
CA THR A 24 -0.07 11.12 -1.78
C THR A 24 -0.64 11.14 -0.36
N ASP A 25 -1.90 10.71 -0.22
CA ASP A 25 -2.54 10.49 1.07
C ASP A 25 -3.01 9.03 1.18
N LEU A 26 -2.41 8.26 2.09
CA LEU A 26 -2.76 6.85 2.25
C LEU A 26 -4.18 6.65 2.79
N SER A 27 -4.65 7.56 3.66
CA SER A 27 -6.01 7.49 4.22
C SER A 27 -7.05 7.73 3.14
N GLU A 28 -6.80 8.68 2.23
CA GLU A 28 -7.65 8.93 1.06
C GLU A 28 -7.74 7.68 0.17
N LEU A 29 -6.59 7.13 -0.26
CA LEU A 29 -6.56 5.95 -1.12
C LEU A 29 -7.25 4.75 -0.45
N ALA A 30 -6.94 4.48 0.81
CA ALA A 30 -7.54 3.36 1.54
C ALA A 30 -9.06 3.53 1.70
N HIS A 31 -9.53 4.75 1.96
CA HIS A 31 -10.96 5.06 2.08
C HIS A 31 -11.70 4.90 0.75
N ASP A 32 -11.13 5.38 -0.35
CA ASP A 32 -11.74 5.26 -1.68
C ASP A 32 -11.84 3.82 -2.15
N PHE A 33 -10.80 3.02 -1.88
CA PHE A 33 -10.85 1.59 -2.15
C PHE A 33 -11.92 0.88 -1.33
N TRP A 34 -12.11 1.28 -0.07
CA TRP A 34 -13.18 0.76 0.77
C TRP A 34 -14.57 1.14 0.27
N LYS A 35 -14.79 2.42 0.00
CA LYS A 35 -16.09 2.99 -0.38
C LYS A 35 -16.54 2.52 -1.76
N ASN A 36 -15.64 2.49 -2.73
CA ASN A 36 -15.98 2.17 -4.12
C ASN A 36 -15.97 0.66 -4.42
N ARG A 37 -15.40 -0.18 -3.53
CA ARG A 37 -15.34 -1.64 -3.73
C ARG A 37 -16.04 -2.42 -2.61
N GLY A 38 -17.02 -1.78 -1.96
CA GLY A 38 -17.71 -2.26 -0.78
C GLY A 38 -18.07 -3.74 -0.80
N THR A 39 -17.81 -4.41 0.33
CA THR A 39 -18.41 -5.68 0.78
C THR A 39 -18.37 -6.90 -0.16
N GLY A 40 -17.78 -6.80 -1.35
CA GLY A 40 -17.66 -7.90 -2.30
C GLY A 40 -16.44 -8.76 -1.98
N ILE A 41 -16.68 -10.03 -1.69
CA ILE A 41 -15.66 -11.08 -1.54
C ILE A 41 -14.65 -10.97 -2.69
N PHE A 42 -13.41 -10.61 -2.37
CA PHE A 42 -12.31 -10.61 -3.32
C PHE A 42 -11.38 -11.78 -3.02
N ASP A 43 -11.22 -12.68 -4.00
CA ASP A 43 -10.34 -13.86 -3.98
C ASP A 43 -8.83 -13.55 -4.09
N TYR A 44 -8.42 -12.28 -4.04
CA TYR A 44 -7.01 -11.89 -4.23
C TYR A 44 -6.14 -12.14 -2.98
N LYS A 45 -5.15 -13.02 -3.13
CA LYS A 45 -4.19 -13.43 -2.10
C LYS A 45 -3.26 -12.27 -1.74
N ILE A 46 -3.55 -11.56 -0.64
CA ILE A 46 -2.68 -10.50 -0.11
C ILE A 46 -2.01 -11.00 1.19
N PRO A 47 -0.67 -11.03 1.29
CA PRO A 47 0.00 -11.28 2.55
C PRO A 47 0.11 -9.98 3.39
N CYS A 48 -1.00 -9.62 4.05
CA CYS A 48 -1.12 -9.23 5.47
C CYS A 48 -2.62 -9.01 5.73
N CYS A 49 -3.36 -10.12 5.84
CA CYS A 49 -4.80 -10.17 6.01
C CYS A 49 -5.06 -11.29 7.02
N PHE A 50 -5.83 -11.05 8.08
CA PHE A 50 -6.35 -12.18 8.86
C PHE A 50 -7.22 -13.04 7.93
N GLU A 51 -7.03 -14.35 7.96
CA GLU A 51 -7.99 -15.34 7.48
C GLU A 51 -8.84 -15.73 8.70
N ASP A 52 -10.14 -15.46 8.68
CA ASP A 52 -11.08 -16.29 9.42
C ASP A 52 -11.68 -17.28 8.42
N ILE A 53 -11.48 -18.57 8.68
CA ILE A 53 -12.09 -19.65 7.91
C ILE A 53 -13.32 -20.06 8.71
N SER A 54 -14.46 -19.51 8.33
CA SER A 54 -15.74 -19.96 8.88
C SER A 54 -16.30 -21.06 7.98
N SER A 55 -16.84 -22.10 8.61
CA SER A 55 -17.69 -23.06 7.93
C SER A 55 -19.10 -22.51 8.04
N GLU A 56 -19.65 -21.96 6.95
CA GLU A 56 -21.08 -21.68 6.94
C GLU A 56 -21.85 -23.02 7.05
N GLY A 57 -23.06 -23.01 7.60
CA GLY A 57 -23.83 -24.22 7.91
C GLY A 57 -24.16 -25.14 6.72
N ASN A 58 -23.68 -24.79 5.51
CA ASN A 58 -23.74 -25.55 4.26
C ASN A 58 -22.43 -26.30 3.91
N GLY A 59 -21.37 -26.19 4.72
CA GLY A 59 -20.09 -26.85 4.48
C GLY A 59 -19.16 -26.12 3.51
N GLU A 60 -19.49 -24.88 3.13
CA GLU A 60 -18.60 -24.01 2.38
C GLU A 60 -17.61 -23.33 3.32
N ILE A 61 -16.33 -23.35 2.93
CA ILE A 61 -15.26 -22.61 3.60
C ILE A 61 -15.32 -21.17 3.09
N VAL A 62 -15.73 -20.25 3.96
CA VAL A 62 -15.71 -18.82 3.67
C VAL A 62 -14.46 -18.23 4.32
N VAL A 63 -13.62 -17.59 3.50
CA VAL A 63 -12.42 -16.88 3.98
C VAL A 63 -12.79 -15.42 4.20
N HIS A 64 -12.98 -15.02 5.45
CA HIS A 64 -13.14 -13.61 5.80
C HIS A 64 -11.76 -12.95 5.94
N ARG A 65 -11.54 -11.86 5.20
CA ARG A 65 -10.30 -11.08 5.24
C ARG A 65 -10.50 -9.76 5.96
N PHE A 66 -10.09 -9.69 7.23
CA PHE A 66 -10.17 -8.46 8.04
C PHE A 66 -8.88 -7.64 7.93
N LYS A 67 -9.03 -6.33 7.68
CA LYS A 67 -7.96 -5.34 7.46
C LYS A 67 -8.03 -4.24 8.51
N ILE A 68 -7.45 -4.46 9.69
CA ILE A 68 -7.18 -3.35 10.61
C ILE A 68 -5.75 -2.86 10.33
N TYR A 69 -5.63 -1.99 9.33
CA TYR A 69 -4.41 -1.19 9.16
C TYR A 69 -4.54 0.06 10.03
N ARG A 70 -3.53 0.32 10.87
CA ARG A 70 -3.41 1.62 11.55
C ARG A 70 -2.67 2.54 10.61
N ILE A 71 -3.29 3.64 10.21
CA ILE A 71 -2.64 4.67 9.40
C ILE A 71 -2.13 5.75 10.35
N SER A 72 -0.88 6.17 10.16
CA SER A 72 -0.27 7.25 10.94
C SER A 72 -0.98 8.58 10.71
N ASP A 73 -0.94 9.50 11.68
CA ASP A 73 -1.63 10.81 11.58
C ASP A 73 -1.20 11.67 10.39
N ASN A 74 0.02 11.51 9.91
CA ASN A 74 0.52 12.20 8.71
C ASN A 74 0.13 11.49 7.40
N ASN A 75 -0.67 10.43 7.47
CA ASN A 75 -1.16 9.62 6.35
C ASN A 75 -0.06 9.02 5.45
N LYS A 76 1.19 8.89 5.91
CA LYS A 76 2.29 8.36 5.09
C LYS A 76 2.61 6.90 5.34
N TYR A 77 2.19 6.36 6.48
CA TYR A 77 2.51 5.02 6.91
C TYR A 77 1.26 4.25 7.29
N TYR A 78 1.31 2.94 7.10
CA TYR A 78 0.42 2.01 7.77
C TYR A 78 1.22 1.01 8.59
N GLU A 79 0.56 0.45 9.60
CA GLU A 79 0.99 -0.74 10.33
C GLU A 79 -0.13 -1.78 10.28
N CYS A 80 0.22 -3.01 9.89
CA CYS A 80 -0.68 -4.15 9.93
C CYS A 80 -0.87 -4.58 11.39
N SER A 81 -2.08 -4.48 11.95
CA SER A 81 -2.33 -4.78 13.37
C SER A 81 -2.09 -6.25 13.75
N GLY A 82 -2.03 -7.17 12.77
CA GLY A 82 -1.83 -8.60 13.03
C GLY A 82 -0.36 -9.00 13.20
N CYS A 83 0.50 -8.61 12.26
CA CYS A 83 1.92 -8.99 12.30
C CYS A 83 2.88 -7.81 12.56
N GLY A 84 2.36 -6.60 12.74
CA GLY A 84 3.15 -5.39 12.97
C GLY A 84 3.93 -4.91 11.74
N THR A 85 3.68 -5.47 10.55
CA THR A 85 4.37 -5.01 9.33
C THR A 85 3.99 -3.58 9.03
N LYS A 86 5.00 -2.70 8.99
CA LYS A 86 4.88 -1.30 8.61
C LYS A 86 5.15 -1.10 7.12
N GLY A 87 4.51 -0.12 6.50
CA GLY A 87 4.69 0.19 5.10
C GLY A 87 4.20 1.58 4.73
N THR A 88 4.54 2.05 3.53
CA THR A 88 3.99 3.28 2.94
C THR A 88 2.88 2.95 1.94
N ILE A 89 2.34 3.97 1.29
CA ILE A 89 1.39 3.80 0.19
C ILE A 89 1.91 2.91 -0.95
N ILE A 90 3.24 2.92 -1.21
CA ILE A 90 3.88 2.06 -2.20
C ILE A 90 3.71 0.60 -1.80
N ASN A 91 3.98 0.27 -0.53
CA ASN A 91 3.78 -1.09 -0.02
C ASN A 91 2.30 -1.46 -0.02
N TRP A 92 1.45 -0.53 0.40
CA TRP A 92 0.02 -0.76 0.55
C TRP A 92 -0.60 -1.13 -0.78
N TYR A 93 -0.47 -0.28 -1.81
CA TYR A 93 -1.10 -0.52 -3.11
C TYR A 93 -0.54 -1.76 -3.79
N ARG A 94 0.80 -1.88 -3.84
CA ARG A 94 1.48 -3.04 -4.43
C ARG A 94 0.99 -4.36 -3.84
N ASN A 95 0.93 -4.43 -2.52
CA ASN A 95 0.52 -5.65 -1.82
C ASN A 95 -0.99 -5.86 -1.92
N PHE A 96 -1.79 -4.80 -1.82
CA PHE A 96 -3.25 -4.87 -1.89
C PHE A 96 -3.74 -5.33 -3.26
N MET A 97 -3.11 -4.86 -4.34
CA MET A 97 -3.49 -5.19 -5.71
C MET A 97 -2.70 -6.37 -6.30
N ASP A 98 -1.67 -6.86 -5.60
CA ASP A 98 -0.73 -7.89 -6.07
C ASP A 98 -0.10 -7.55 -7.44
N VAL A 99 0.45 -6.34 -7.55
CA VAL A 99 1.02 -5.79 -8.79
C VAL A 99 2.51 -5.50 -8.68
N SER A 100 3.16 -5.23 -9.82
CA SER A 100 4.54 -4.77 -9.86
C SER A 100 4.70 -3.34 -9.31
N LEU A 101 5.94 -2.94 -9.03
CA LEU A 101 6.23 -1.56 -8.64
C LEU A 101 6.02 -0.56 -9.78
N VAL A 102 6.19 -0.98 -11.04
CA VAL A 102 5.93 -0.13 -12.20
C VAL A 102 4.44 0.22 -12.24
N GLU A 103 3.59 -0.80 -12.21
CA GLU A 103 2.12 -0.62 -12.17
C GLU A 103 1.67 0.16 -10.93
N THR A 104 2.37 -0.02 -9.80
CA THR A 104 2.13 0.78 -8.59
C THR A 104 2.40 2.26 -8.84
N PHE A 105 3.52 2.60 -9.49
CA PHE A 105 3.87 4.00 -9.76
C PHE A 105 2.96 4.62 -10.82
N GLU A 106 2.63 3.89 -11.87
CA GLU A 106 1.68 4.33 -12.91
C GLU A 106 0.31 4.64 -12.29
N PHE A 107 -0.22 3.74 -11.46
CA PHE A 107 -1.49 3.97 -10.78
C PHE A 107 -1.44 5.19 -9.84
N LEU A 108 -0.40 5.30 -9.01
CA LEU A 108 -0.29 6.42 -8.06
C LEU A 108 -0.10 7.75 -8.79
N ASP A 109 0.60 7.75 -9.92
CA ASP A 109 0.74 8.94 -10.77
C ASP A 109 -0.61 9.39 -11.33
N GLU A 110 -1.39 8.45 -11.89
CA GLU A 110 -2.70 8.75 -12.47
C GLU A 110 -3.71 9.18 -11.40
N TYR A 111 -3.75 8.48 -10.26
CA TYR A 111 -4.71 8.73 -9.19
C TYR A 111 -4.45 10.07 -8.48
N PHE A 112 -3.19 10.36 -8.14
CA PHE A 112 -2.81 11.58 -7.42
C PHE A 112 -2.28 12.71 -8.31
N GLN A 113 -2.20 12.51 -9.62
CA GLN A 113 -1.69 13.49 -10.60
C GLN A 113 -0.28 14.00 -10.25
N LEU A 114 0.66 13.08 -10.01
CA LEU A 114 1.98 13.39 -9.46
C LEU A 114 3.00 13.89 -10.50
N ASP A 115 2.70 13.72 -11.79
CA ASP A 115 3.61 13.98 -12.91
C ASP A 115 4.92 13.17 -12.74
N LEU A 116 4.80 11.87 -12.48
CA LEU A 116 5.96 11.01 -12.31
C LEU A 116 6.74 10.88 -13.61
N TYR A 117 8.05 10.69 -13.46
CA TYR A 117 8.90 10.38 -14.60
C TYR A 117 8.48 9.02 -15.19
N ASN A 118 8.14 9.00 -16.48
CA ASN A 118 7.77 7.76 -17.17
C ASN A 118 8.98 6.81 -17.25
N ILE A 119 9.00 5.81 -16.37
CA ILE A 119 10.05 4.79 -16.34
C ILE A 119 9.80 3.67 -17.36
N THR A 120 8.62 3.58 -17.96
CA THR A 120 8.20 2.47 -18.82
C THR A 120 8.98 2.46 -20.14
N ASP A 121 9.34 3.64 -20.64
CA ASP A 121 10.12 3.84 -21.87
C ASP A 121 11.64 3.60 -21.69
N LEU A 122 12.11 3.41 -20.46
CA LEU A 122 13.53 3.17 -20.18
C LEU A 122 13.95 1.72 -20.48
N ASP A 123 15.22 1.58 -20.86
CA ASP A 123 15.90 0.29 -20.90
C ASP A 123 15.72 -0.49 -19.59
N ASN A 124 15.47 -1.80 -19.71
CA ASN A 124 15.23 -2.68 -18.56
C ASN A 124 16.33 -2.60 -17.49
N SER A 125 17.59 -2.39 -17.88
CA SER A 125 18.70 -2.25 -16.93
C SER A 125 18.62 -0.96 -16.11
N ILE A 126 18.18 0.16 -16.71
CA ILE A 126 18.02 1.45 -16.02
C ILE A 126 16.78 1.39 -15.14
N LYS A 127 15.67 0.90 -15.68
CA LYS A 127 14.40 0.67 -14.98
C LYS A 127 14.63 -0.15 -13.71
N PHE A 128 15.38 -1.26 -13.80
CA PHE A 128 15.72 -2.11 -12.66
C PHE A 128 16.49 -1.36 -11.56
N ILE A 129 17.50 -0.54 -11.92
CA ILE A 129 18.28 0.24 -10.95
C ILE A 129 17.39 1.28 -10.26
N ILE A 130 16.57 2.02 -11.01
CA ILE A 130 15.66 3.02 -10.46
C ILE A 130 14.67 2.38 -9.48
N ILE A 131 14.04 1.26 -9.86
CA ILE A 131 13.08 0.55 -9.01
C ILE A 131 13.74 0.08 -7.71
N ASN A 132 14.94 -0.51 -7.78
CA ASN A 132 15.63 -0.96 -6.57
C ASN A 132 16.04 0.21 -5.66
N ASN A 133 16.48 1.33 -6.24
CA ASN A 133 16.77 2.53 -5.48
C ASN A 133 15.51 3.07 -4.78
N ILE A 134 14.34 3.06 -5.43
CA ILE A 134 13.07 3.45 -4.80
C ILE A 134 12.70 2.49 -3.67
N ARG A 135 12.89 1.17 -3.86
CA ARG A 135 12.67 0.18 -2.78
C ARG A 135 13.56 0.44 -1.57
N ASP A 136 14.83 0.73 -1.81
CA ASP A 136 15.79 1.03 -0.75
C ASP A 136 15.47 2.35 -0.04
N LEU A 137 15.07 3.39 -0.78
CA LEU A 137 14.61 4.66 -0.20
C LEU A 137 13.37 4.46 0.67
N ASN A 138 12.40 3.69 0.17
CA ASN A 138 11.17 3.39 0.89
C ASN A 138 11.45 2.58 2.17
N ARG A 139 12.33 1.56 2.10
CA ARG A 139 12.77 0.82 3.29
C ARG A 139 13.40 1.75 4.32
N LYS A 140 14.38 2.58 3.90
CA LYS A 140 15.06 3.53 4.78
C LYS A 140 14.10 4.53 5.41
N TYR A 141 13.15 5.03 4.64
CA TYR A 141 12.14 5.97 5.13
C TYR A 141 11.23 5.34 6.19
N ILE A 142 10.86 4.07 6.03
CA ILE A 142 10.13 3.34 7.07
C ILE A 142 11.00 3.14 8.31
N GLU A 143 12.26 2.76 8.13
CA GLU A 143 13.19 2.50 9.25
C GLU A 143 13.55 3.75 10.05
N SER A 144 13.65 4.93 9.42
CA SER A 144 14.09 6.17 10.08
C SER A 144 12.97 7.09 10.52
N GLU A 145 11.90 7.19 9.74
CA GLU A 145 10.86 8.21 9.95
C GLU A 145 9.51 7.63 10.39
N CYS A 146 9.28 6.32 10.25
CA CYS A 146 7.98 5.74 10.59
C CYS A 146 7.79 5.79 12.11
N PRO A 147 6.82 6.56 12.61
CA PRO A 147 6.56 6.59 14.04
C PRO A 147 6.12 5.21 14.52
N ASP A 148 6.30 4.95 15.80
CA ASP A 148 5.54 3.88 16.43
C ASP A 148 4.07 4.29 16.43
N ILE A 149 3.25 3.50 15.72
CA ILE A 149 1.81 3.74 15.65
C ILE A 149 1.18 3.11 16.90
N HIS A 150 1.52 3.72 18.04
CA HIS A 150 1.04 3.36 19.37
C HIS A 150 -0.14 4.24 19.77
N GLU A 151 -1.20 3.55 20.17
CA GLU A 151 -2.54 4.07 20.45
C GLU A 151 -3.28 4.66 19.24
N ILE A 152 -4.56 4.30 19.20
CA ILE A 152 -5.51 4.62 18.15
C ILE A 152 -5.66 6.15 18.09
N SER A 153 -4.97 6.82 17.17
CA SER A 153 -5.21 8.24 16.91
C SER A 153 -6.42 8.42 15.99
N LYS A 154 -6.65 7.48 15.07
CA LYS A 154 -7.89 7.33 14.28
C LYS A 154 -8.15 5.85 13.96
N ILE A 155 -9.18 5.25 14.58
CA ILE A 155 -9.82 4.07 13.98
C ILE A 155 -10.47 4.57 12.69
N VAL A 156 -9.95 4.17 11.54
CA VAL A 156 -10.62 4.44 10.25
C VAL A 156 -11.82 3.49 10.06
N PHE A 157 -11.85 2.36 10.79
CA PHE A 157 -12.87 1.32 10.67
C PHE A 157 -13.22 0.76 12.06
N SER A 158 -14.36 1.16 12.62
CA SER A 158 -14.92 0.51 13.81
C SER A 158 -15.76 -0.69 13.39
N ASP A 159 -15.74 -1.74 14.20
CA ASP A 159 -16.49 -3.00 14.06
C ASP A 159 -18.01 -2.81 14.16
N GLU A 160 -18.61 -1.97 13.32
CA GLU A 160 -20.02 -2.18 13.01
C GLU A 160 -20.08 -3.38 12.07
N ASP A 161 -20.28 -4.55 12.69
CA ASP A 161 -20.66 -5.78 12.02
C ASP A 161 -21.76 -5.45 10.99
N PRO A 162 -21.51 -5.57 9.68
CA PRO A 162 -22.52 -5.30 8.66
C PRO A 162 -23.72 -6.26 8.74
N PHE A 163 -23.66 -7.28 9.62
CA PHE A 163 -24.71 -8.23 9.91
C PHE A 163 -25.44 -8.01 11.24
N ALA A 164 -25.10 -6.97 12.03
CA ALA A 164 -25.83 -6.64 13.26
C ALA A 164 -27.34 -6.39 13.02
N SER A 165 -27.72 -6.01 11.79
CA SER A 165 -29.11 -5.83 11.36
C SER A 165 -29.81 -7.09 10.83
N ILE A 166 -29.11 -8.22 10.67
CA ILE A 166 -29.69 -9.46 10.12
C ILE A 166 -30.17 -10.42 11.22
N GLN A 167 -29.93 -10.11 12.51
CA GLN A 167 -30.47 -10.88 13.65
C GLN A 167 -31.75 -10.30 14.24
N LYS A 168 -32.80 -10.09 13.41
CA LYS A 168 -34.17 -9.90 13.90
C LYS A 168 -35.14 -10.85 13.22
#